data_AF-A0A7I8JHS1-F1
#
_entry.id   AF-A0A7I8JHS1-F1
#
_cell.length_a   1.000
_cell.length_b   1.000
_cell.length_c   1.000
_cell.angle_alpha   90.00
_cell.angle_beta   90.00
_cell.angle_gamma   90.00
#
_symmetry.space_group_name_H-M   'P 1'
#
loop_
_entity.id
_entity.type
_entity.pdbx_description
1 polymer ?
#
loop_
_entity_poly.entity_id
_entity_poly.type
_entity_poly.pdbx_seq_one_letter_code
_entity_poly.pdbx_strand_id
1 'polypeptide(L)'
;MATPGLLDGLAAALRSPAAPAAAQHAAATVYSLLSVEAYRPIIGGKEEIIAALCAMLRPIAPPHPNPTKSLKDALKALFASAVPALFSLIVNDGRTGIVEDCTAVVAQVAGCGESLEAFRRVSGVQVLVDLVDAATGTTARARENAAAALLNLAESGGERAIEDIREVETAVAAVRELAESTSSSQRARTKAAALLGLLVRRPQQLEEEDWRASERVAGPPAAAAAF
;
A
#
# COMPACT_ATOMS: atom_id res chain seq x y z
N MET A 1 -12.18 -27.35 -10.51
CA MET A 1 -12.01 -27.26 -11.96
C MET A 1 -12.52 -25.90 -12.41
N ALA A 2 -11.65 -24.98 -12.83
CA ALA A 2 -12.09 -23.71 -13.41
C ALA A 2 -12.55 -23.97 -14.84
N THR A 3 -13.73 -23.48 -15.23
CA THR A 3 -14.20 -23.51 -16.62
C THR A 3 -13.21 -22.71 -17.48
N PRO A 4 -12.53 -23.32 -18.48
CA PRO A 4 -11.41 -22.69 -19.20
C PRO A 4 -11.70 -21.40 -19.97
N GLY A 5 -12.94 -20.87 -19.95
CA GLY A 5 -13.28 -19.58 -20.57
C GLY A 5 -13.94 -18.57 -19.63
N LEU A 6 -14.24 -18.93 -18.37
CA LEU A 6 -14.91 -18.00 -17.45
C LEU A 6 -14.00 -16.85 -17.05
N LEU A 7 -12.76 -17.16 -16.65
CA LEU A 7 -11.77 -16.15 -16.25
C LEU A 7 -11.40 -15.25 -17.42
N ASP A 8 -11.27 -15.81 -18.62
CA ASP A 8 -10.96 -15.04 -19.83
C ASP A 8 -12.15 -14.14 -20.23
N GLY A 9 -13.39 -14.62 -20.06
CA GLY A 9 -14.60 -13.82 -20.22
C GLY A 9 -14.71 -12.68 -19.21
N LEU A 10 -14.38 -12.93 -17.94
CA LEU A 10 -14.31 -11.89 -16.91
C LEU A 10 -13.23 -10.86 -17.23
N ALA A 11 -12.05 -11.29 -17.69
CA ALA A 11 -10.98 -10.40 -18.10
C ALA A 11 -11.40 -9.52 -19.29
N ALA A 12 -12.11 -10.08 -20.27
CA ALA A 12 -12.67 -9.33 -21.39
C ALA A 12 -13.73 -8.31 -20.94
N ALA A 13 -14.61 -8.69 -20.00
CA ALA A 13 -15.64 -7.81 -19.45
C ALA A 13 -15.02 -6.64 -18.64
N LEU A 14 -13.97 -6.90 -17.84
CA LEU A 14 -13.22 -5.87 -17.10
C LEU A 14 -12.59 -4.83 -18.03
N ARG A 15 -12.15 -5.24 -19.22
CA ARG A 15 -11.52 -4.35 -20.21
C ARG A 15 -12.50 -3.64 -21.14
N SER A 16 -13.80 -3.95 -21.08
CA SER A 16 -14.77 -3.40 -22.04
C SER A 16 -15.09 -1.93 -21.74
N PRO A 17 -14.66 -0.97 -22.59
CA PRO A 17 -14.94 0.45 -22.38
C PRO A 17 -16.40 0.81 -22.72
N ALA A 18 -17.09 -0.04 -23.49
CA ALA A 18 -18.45 0.19 -23.97
C ALA A 18 -19.53 -0.08 -22.90
N ALA A 19 -19.20 -0.78 -21.81
CA ALA A 19 -20.15 -1.21 -20.80
C ALA A 19 -19.55 -1.09 -19.38
N PRO A 20 -19.54 0.11 -18.76
CA PRO A 20 -18.98 0.31 -17.43
C PRO A 20 -19.67 -0.53 -16.35
N ALA A 21 -20.97 -0.81 -16.51
CA ALA A 21 -21.69 -1.74 -15.65
C ALA A 21 -21.17 -3.18 -15.77
N ALA A 22 -20.77 -3.64 -16.97
CA ALA A 22 -20.21 -4.97 -17.16
C ALA A 22 -18.84 -5.10 -16.47
N ALA A 23 -17.98 -4.09 -16.56
CA ALA A 23 -16.71 -4.06 -15.84
C ALA A 23 -16.94 -4.08 -14.32
N GLN A 24 -17.93 -3.34 -13.81
CA GLN A 24 -18.30 -3.38 -12.40
C GLN A 24 -18.80 -4.75 -11.96
N HIS A 25 -19.73 -5.36 -12.70
CA HIS A 25 -20.26 -6.69 -12.39
C HIS A 25 -19.18 -7.77 -12.48
N ALA A 26 -18.26 -7.65 -13.44
CA ALA A 26 -17.09 -8.53 -13.54
C ALA A 26 -16.17 -8.37 -12.33
N ALA A 27 -15.87 -7.14 -11.89
CA ALA A 27 -15.07 -6.89 -10.70
C ALA A 27 -15.74 -7.45 -9.43
N ALA A 28 -17.04 -7.25 -9.26
CA ALA A 28 -17.81 -7.81 -8.14
C ALA A 28 -17.86 -9.34 -8.17
N THR A 29 -17.93 -9.94 -9.36
CA THR A 29 -17.88 -11.40 -9.54
C THR A 29 -16.50 -11.94 -9.17
N VAL A 30 -15.43 -11.29 -9.64
CA VAL A 30 -14.06 -11.64 -9.27
C VAL A 30 -13.90 -11.53 -7.75
N TYR A 31 -14.32 -10.45 -7.11
CA TYR A 31 -14.31 -10.32 -5.64
C TYR A 31 -15.06 -11.46 -4.92
N SER A 32 -16.26 -11.81 -5.42
CA SER A 32 -17.06 -12.89 -4.83
C SER A 32 -16.36 -14.24 -4.94
N LEU A 33 -15.69 -14.51 -6.06
CA LEU A 33 -14.86 -15.72 -6.23
C LEU A 33 -13.68 -15.71 -5.26
N LEU A 34 -13.06 -14.55 -5.03
CA LEU A 34 -11.89 -14.40 -4.17
C LEU A 34 -12.19 -14.45 -2.67
N SER A 35 -13.48 -14.36 -2.32
CA SER A 35 -13.96 -14.67 -0.98
C SER A 35 -13.78 -16.16 -0.64
N VAL A 36 -13.60 -17.02 -1.65
CA VAL A 36 -13.25 -18.43 -1.49
C VAL A 36 -11.74 -18.60 -1.64
N GLU A 37 -11.07 -19.04 -0.58
CA GLU A 37 -9.60 -19.13 -0.50
C GLU A 37 -8.98 -19.98 -1.63
N ALA A 38 -9.65 -21.07 -2.01
CA ALA A 38 -9.20 -21.96 -3.09
C ALA A 38 -9.08 -21.29 -4.47
N TYR A 39 -9.79 -20.19 -4.71
CA TYR A 39 -9.74 -19.46 -5.99
C TYR A 39 -8.69 -18.36 -6.04
N ARG A 40 -8.13 -17.94 -4.90
CA ARG A 40 -7.11 -16.88 -4.84
C ARG A 40 -5.86 -17.18 -5.66
N PRO A 41 -5.19 -18.34 -5.54
CA PRO A 41 -4.00 -18.62 -6.36
C PRO A 41 -4.31 -18.76 -7.85
N ILE A 42 -5.52 -19.23 -8.19
CA ILE A 42 -5.95 -19.42 -9.59
C ILE A 42 -6.20 -18.07 -10.27
N ILE A 43 -6.95 -17.19 -9.62
CA ILE A 43 -7.26 -15.85 -10.13
C ILE A 43 -6.02 -14.95 -10.03
N GLY A 44 -5.23 -15.06 -8.95
CA GLY A 44 -3.97 -14.34 -8.79
C GLY A 44 -2.90 -14.74 -9.80
N GLY A 45 -2.97 -15.94 -10.39
CA GLY A 45 -2.08 -16.35 -11.48
C GLY A 45 -2.50 -15.84 -12.87
N LYS A 46 -3.64 -15.16 -13.00
CA LYS A 46 -4.14 -14.63 -14.27
C LYS A 46 -3.77 -13.15 -14.42
N GLU A 47 -2.62 -12.90 -15.04
CA GLU A 47 -2.10 -11.55 -15.30
C GLU A 47 -3.13 -10.64 -15.98
N GLU A 48 -3.96 -11.18 -16.88
CA GLU A 48 -4.94 -10.38 -17.62
C GLU A 48 -6.07 -9.85 -16.75
N ILE A 49 -6.44 -10.58 -15.68
CA ILE A 49 -7.44 -10.14 -14.71
C ILE A 49 -6.84 -9.05 -13.83
N ILE A 50 -5.62 -9.27 -13.33
CA ILE A 50 -4.92 -8.29 -12.48
C ILE A 50 -4.70 -7.00 -13.25
N ALA A 51 -4.15 -7.07 -14.46
CA ALA A 51 -3.93 -5.92 -15.31
C ALA A 51 -5.23 -5.16 -15.63
N ALA A 52 -6.34 -5.88 -15.87
CA ALA A 52 -7.63 -5.26 -16.13
C ALA A 52 -8.19 -4.56 -14.87
N LEU A 53 -8.08 -5.18 -13.70
CA LEU A 53 -8.44 -4.55 -12.42
C LEU A 53 -7.56 -3.33 -12.12
N CYS A 54 -6.25 -3.40 -12.34
CA CYS A 54 -5.34 -2.26 -12.20
C CYS A 54 -5.72 -1.12 -13.15
N ALA A 55 -6.08 -1.44 -14.39
CA ALA A 55 -6.51 -0.45 -15.36
C ALA A 55 -7.77 0.30 -14.93
N MET A 56 -8.70 -0.34 -14.21
CA MET A 56 -9.90 0.30 -13.65
C MET A 56 -9.57 1.29 -12.51
N LEU A 57 -8.44 1.12 -11.84
CA LEU A 57 -8.03 1.98 -10.73
C LEU A 57 -7.18 3.19 -11.16
N ARG A 58 -6.73 3.22 -12.42
CA ARG A 58 -6.03 4.39 -12.96
C ARG A 58 -6.98 5.59 -12.98
N PRO A 59 -6.51 6.80 -12.61
CA PRO A 59 -7.36 7.98 -12.62
C PRO A 59 -7.89 8.23 -14.04
N ILE A 60 -9.18 8.01 -14.24
CA ILE A 60 -9.89 8.50 -15.42
C ILE A 60 -10.25 9.95 -15.10
N ALA A 61 -9.46 10.91 -15.60
CA ALA A 61 -9.85 12.31 -15.60
C ALA A 61 -10.62 12.62 -16.90
N PRO A 62 -11.65 13.52 -16.90
CA PRO A 62 -12.19 14.33 -15.80
C PRO A 62 -13.47 13.68 -15.17
N PRO A 63 -14.14 14.31 -14.17
CA PRO A 63 -14.91 13.60 -13.15
C PRO A 63 -16.20 13.02 -13.72
N HIS A 64 -16.28 11.69 -13.79
CA HIS A 64 -17.55 11.01 -14.06
C HIS A 64 -18.41 11.02 -12.79
N PRO A 65 -19.71 11.34 -12.86
CA PRO A 65 -20.56 11.56 -11.69
C PRO A 65 -20.85 10.35 -10.79
N ASN A 66 -20.25 9.17 -11.02
CA ASN A 66 -20.38 8.00 -10.14
C ASN A 66 -19.14 7.07 -10.16
N PRO A 67 -17.96 7.51 -9.65
CA PRO A 67 -16.73 6.72 -9.64
C PRO A 67 -16.59 5.80 -8.40
N THR A 68 -17.52 5.86 -7.44
CA THR A 68 -17.29 5.34 -6.08
C THR A 68 -17.59 3.85 -5.91
N LYS A 69 -18.46 3.24 -6.72
CA LYS A 69 -18.87 1.84 -6.54
C LYS A 69 -17.97 0.85 -7.29
N SER A 70 -17.64 1.12 -8.56
CA SER A 70 -16.72 0.30 -9.36
C SER A 70 -15.29 0.30 -8.82
N LEU A 71 -14.81 1.46 -8.34
CA LEU A 71 -13.50 1.58 -7.70
C LEU A 71 -13.45 0.77 -6.40
N LYS A 72 -14.50 0.85 -5.57
CA LYS A 72 -14.58 0.09 -4.31
C LYS A 72 -14.62 -1.42 -4.55
N ASP A 73 -15.40 -1.89 -5.52
CA ASP A 73 -15.49 -3.32 -5.83
C ASP A 73 -14.20 -3.84 -6.47
N ALA A 74 -13.54 -3.06 -7.34
CA ALA A 74 -12.23 -3.39 -7.92
C ALA A 74 -11.11 -3.39 -6.86
N LEU A 75 -11.09 -2.42 -5.95
CA LEU A 75 -10.15 -2.38 -4.82
C LEU A 75 -10.35 -3.58 -3.89
N LYS A 76 -11.60 -3.94 -3.59
CA LYS A 76 -11.91 -5.14 -2.78
C LYS A 76 -11.49 -6.43 -3.48
N ALA A 77 -11.74 -6.55 -4.78
CA ALA A 77 -11.29 -7.68 -5.59
C ALA A 77 -9.76 -7.82 -5.54
N LEU A 78 -9.04 -6.73 -5.82
CA LEU A 78 -7.58 -6.70 -5.76
C LEU A 78 -7.05 -6.97 -4.34
N PHE A 79 -7.74 -6.49 -3.30
CA PHE A 79 -7.33 -6.77 -1.93
C PHE A 79 -7.50 -8.26 -1.57
N ALA A 80 -8.61 -8.88 -1.97
CA ALA A 80 -8.94 -10.27 -1.66
C ALA A 80 -8.07 -11.31 -2.39
N SER A 81 -7.42 -10.94 -3.50
CA SER A 81 -6.65 -11.89 -4.33
C SER A 81 -5.27 -11.47 -4.75
N ALA A 82 -5.04 -10.17 -4.75
CA ALA A 82 -3.98 -9.60 -5.54
C ALA A 82 -2.93 -8.93 -4.67
N VAL A 83 -3.04 -8.85 -3.33
CA VAL A 83 -1.87 -8.39 -2.55
C VAL A 83 -0.66 -9.33 -2.82
N PRO A 84 -0.76 -10.66 -2.66
CA PRO A 84 0.33 -11.56 -3.06
C PRO A 84 0.68 -11.50 -4.55
N ALA A 85 -0.32 -11.42 -5.43
CA ALA A 85 -0.08 -11.42 -6.87
C ALA A 85 0.53 -10.11 -7.40
N LEU A 86 0.14 -8.95 -6.87
CA LEU A 86 0.70 -7.64 -7.17
C LEU A 86 2.14 -7.57 -6.71
N PHE A 87 2.43 -8.02 -5.48
CA PHE A 87 3.81 -8.10 -4.99
C PHE A 87 4.63 -9.10 -5.81
N SER A 88 4.05 -10.23 -6.24
CA SER A 88 4.70 -11.15 -7.18
C SER A 88 5.00 -10.49 -8.53
N LEU A 89 4.08 -9.72 -9.11
CA LEU A 89 4.31 -9.01 -10.38
C LEU A 89 5.36 -7.90 -10.24
N ILE A 90 5.32 -7.17 -9.13
CA ILE A 90 6.32 -6.15 -8.79
C ILE A 90 7.72 -6.75 -8.76
N VAL A 91 7.87 -7.94 -8.16
CA VAL A 91 9.17 -8.60 -7.99
C VAL A 91 9.61 -9.36 -9.26
N ASN A 92 8.69 -10.00 -9.98
CA ASN A 92 9.04 -11.01 -10.97
C ASN A 92 8.82 -10.60 -12.45
N ASP A 93 8.00 -9.60 -12.75
CA ASP A 93 7.56 -9.34 -14.14
C ASP A 93 8.62 -8.62 -15.00
N GLY A 94 9.42 -7.74 -14.38
CA GLY A 94 10.52 -7.01 -15.05
C GLY A 94 10.08 -5.95 -16.06
N ARG A 95 8.84 -5.97 -16.57
CA ARG A 95 8.32 -4.93 -17.47
C ARG A 95 7.97 -3.68 -16.65
N THR A 96 8.69 -2.59 -16.90
CA THR A 96 8.58 -1.33 -16.15
C THR A 96 7.14 -0.80 -16.07
N GLY A 97 6.38 -0.84 -17.18
CA GLY A 97 4.99 -0.39 -17.19
C GLY A 97 4.05 -1.20 -16.28
N ILE A 98 4.29 -2.51 -16.13
CA ILE A 98 3.48 -3.36 -15.26
C ILE A 98 3.83 -3.14 -13.80
N VAL A 99 5.12 -3.01 -13.47
CA VAL A 99 5.57 -2.67 -12.11
C VAL A 99 5.02 -1.30 -11.70
N GLU A 100 5.02 -0.31 -12.60
CA GLU A 100 4.44 1.01 -12.35
C GLU A 100 2.92 0.96 -12.11
N ASP A 101 2.19 0.21 -12.93
CA ASP A 101 0.74 0.04 -12.75
C ASP A 101 0.43 -0.72 -11.43
N CYS A 102 1.16 -1.78 -11.12
CA CYS A 102 0.96 -2.55 -9.89
C CYS A 102 1.30 -1.74 -8.64
N THR A 103 2.42 -1.01 -8.63
CA THR A 103 2.79 -0.14 -7.50
C THR A 103 1.79 0.99 -7.28
N ALA A 104 1.20 1.55 -8.36
CA ALA A 104 0.14 2.55 -8.24
C ALA A 104 -1.10 2.01 -7.51
N VAL A 105 -1.46 0.76 -7.81
CA VAL A 105 -2.57 0.06 -7.14
C VAL A 105 -2.23 -0.26 -5.68
N VAL A 106 -1.03 -0.76 -5.42
CA VAL A 106 -0.53 -1.02 -4.05
C VAL A 106 -0.62 0.25 -3.21
N ALA A 107 -0.26 1.41 -3.77
CA ALA A 107 -0.40 2.69 -3.08
C ALA A 107 -1.85 3.04 -2.71
N GLN A 108 -2.81 2.73 -3.58
CA GLN A 108 -4.22 3.00 -3.31
C GLN A 108 -4.79 2.07 -2.23
N VAL A 109 -4.42 0.79 -2.22
CA VAL A 109 -4.92 -0.18 -1.22
C VAL A 109 -4.24 -0.04 0.13
N ALA A 110 -3.00 0.48 0.20
CA ALA A 110 -2.26 0.70 1.44
C ALA A 110 -2.96 1.66 2.43
N GLY A 111 -3.90 2.48 1.96
CA GLY A 111 -4.73 3.33 2.82
C GLY A 111 -5.92 2.61 3.48
N CYS A 112 -6.12 1.31 3.21
CA CYS A 112 -7.22 0.53 3.78
C CYS A 112 -6.78 -0.08 5.12
N GLY A 113 -7.64 -0.01 6.16
CA GLY A 113 -7.29 -0.47 7.51
C GLY A 113 -6.92 -1.96 7.65
N GLU A 114 -7.31 -2.81 6.68
CA GLU A 114 -6.94 -4.23 6.66
C GLU A 114 -5.59 -4.49 5.95
N SER A 115 -5.00 -3.48 5.31
CA SER A 115 -3.89 -3.66 4.37
C SER A 115 -2.57 -4.08 5.01
N LEU A 116 -2.31 -3.64 6.24
CA LEU A 116 -1.07 -3.95 6.96
C LEU A 116 -0.83 -5.46 7.08
N GLU A 117 -1.83 -6.21 7.54
CA GLU A 117 -1.72 -7.67 7.68
C GLU A 117 -1.56 -8.39 6.35
N ALA A 118 -2.19 -7.87 5.29
CA ALA A 118 -2.02 -8.41 3.95
C ALA A 118 -0.59 -8.19 3.42
N PHE A 119 0.01 -7.02 3.72
CA PHE A 119 1.37 -6.68 3.29
C PHE A 119 2.41 -7.49 4.08
N ARG A 120 2.21 -7.69 5.39
CA ARG A 120 3.09 -8.54 6.23
C ARG A 120 3.23 -9.96 5.68
N ARG A 121 2.13 -10.57 5.23
CA ARG A 121 2.13 -11.95 4.69
C ARG A 121 3.00 -12.13 3.45
N VAL A 122 3.36 -11.05 2.77
CA VAL A 122 4.07 -11.08 1.48
C VAL A 122 5.36 -10.26 1.51
N SER A 123 5.84 -9.92 2.70
CA SER A 123 6.99 -9.02 2.89
C SER A 123 6.85 -7.69 2.14
N GLY A 124 5.61 -7.20 2.02
CA GLY A 124 5.29 -6.07 1.16
C GLY A 124 5.97 -4.77 1.59
N VAL A 125 6.20 -4.58 2.88
CA VAL A 125 6.94 -3.42 3.40
C VAL A 125 8.39 -3.41 2.89
N GLN A 126 9.09 -4.54 2.98
CA GLN A 126 10.45 -4.68 2.44
C GLN A 126 10.47 -4.40 0.94
N VAL A 127 9.57 -5.02 0.17
CA VAL A 127 9.51 -4.82 -1.30
C VAL A 127 9.29 -3.33 -1.65
N LEU A 128 8.43 -2.64 -0.90
CA LEU A 128 8.20 -1.21 -1.12
C LEU A 128 9.41 -0.35 -0.76
N VAL A 129 10.15 -0.70 0.29
CA VAL A 129 11.41 -0.02 0.64
C VAL A 129 12.46 -0.22 -0.44
N ASP A 130 12.61 -1.45 -0.94
CA ASP A 130 13.55 -1.77 -2.03
C ASP A 130 13.20 -1.00 -3.31
N LEU A 131 11.91 -0.84 -3.59
CA LEU A 131 11.43 -0.02 -4.70
C LEU A 131 11.70 1.46 -4.51
N VAL A 132 11.75 1.98 -3.27
CA VAL A 132 12.11 3.39 -3.00
C VAL A 132 13.61 3.61 -3.20
N ASP A 133 14.43 2.62 -2.88
CA ASP A 133 15.88 2.69 -3.01
C ASP A 133 16.31 2.91 -4.47
N ALA A 134 17.08 3.98 -4.71
CA ALA A 134 17.61 4.29 -6.03
C ALA A 134 18.61 3.23 -6.55
N ALA A 135 19.25 2.47 -5.65
CA ALA A 135 20.23 1.45 -5.99
C ALA A 135 19.64 0.26 -6.75
N THR A 136 18.32 0.06 -6.70
CA THR A 136 17.64 -1.06 -7.36
C THR A 136 17.35 -0.82 -8.85
N GLY A 137 17.66 0.36 -9.38
CA GLY A 137 17.38 0.71 -10.78
C GLY A 137 15.89 0.90 -11.07
N THR A 138 15.07 1.05 -10.03
CA THR A 138 13.62 1.22 -10.14
C THR A 138 13.23 2.55 -10.81
N THR A 139 12.16 2.54 -11.60
CA THR A 139 11.72 3.75 -12.32
C THR A 139 11.23 4.84 -11.36
N ALA A 140 11.40 6.11 -11.74
CA ALA A 140 10.95 7.24 -10.92
C ALA A 140 9.47 7.17 -10.53
N ARG A 141 8.62 6.61 -11.41
CA ARG A 141 7.19 6.45 -11.15
C ARG A 141 6.90 5.34 -10.15
N ALA A 142 7.55 4.18 -10.28
CA ALA A 142 7.42 3.10 -9.32
C ALA A 142 7.95 3.52 -7.93
N ARG A 143 9.07 4.25 -7.88
CA ARG A 143 9.60 4.87 -6.64
C ARG A 143 8.59 5.80 -5.97
N GLU A 144 7.98 6.70 -6.75
CA GLU A 144 6.97 7.62 -6.23
C GLU A 144 5.73 6.89 -5.69
N ASN A 145 5.28 5.85 -6.40
CA ASN A 145 4.15 5.03 -5.99
C ASN A 145 4.48 4.24 -4.71
N ALA A 146 5.68 3.69 -4.61
CA ALA A 146 6.13 2.96 -3.43
C ALA A 146 6.20 3.87 -2.19
N ALA A 147 6.75 5.08 -2.33
CA ALA A 147 6.74 6.08 -1.26
C ALA A 147 5.30 6.47 -0.85
N ALA A 148 4.38 6.56 -1.81
CA ALA A 148 2.97 6.81 -1.52
C ALA A 148 2.32 5.64 -0.76
N ALA A 149 2.64 4.40 -1.13
CA ALA A 149 2.13 3.21 -0.45
C ALA A 149 2.60 3.15 1.00
N LEU A 150 3.90 3.37 1.25
CA LEU A 150 4.47 3.39 2.60
C LEU A 150 3.86 4.52 3.46
N LEU A 151 3.68 5.72 2.90
CA LEU A 151 3.02 6.82 3.59
C LEU A 151 1.57 6.48 3.95
N ASN A 152 0.79 5.98 2.98
CA ASN A 152 -0.61 5.60 3.20
C ASN A 152 -0.74 4.46 4.23
N LEU A 153 0.23 3.53 4.24
CA LEU A 153 0.28 2.45 5.22
C LEU A 153 0.58 2.99 6.62
N ALA A 154 1.54 3.91 6.75
CA ALA A 154 1.85 4.57 8.01
C ALA A 154 0.67 5.40 8.54
N GLU A 155 -0.04 6.13 7.66
CA GLU A 155 -1.20 6.94 8.04
C GLU A 155 -2.41 6.09 8.45
N SER A 156 -2.64 4.95 7.78
CA SER A 156 -3.81 4.08 8.06
C SER A 156 -3.54 3.05 9.17
N GLY A 157 -2.33 2.49 9.23
CA GLY A 157 -1.91 1.48 10.19
C GLY A 157 -1.37 2.05 11.51
N GLY A 158 -1.03 3.35 11.53
CA GLY A 158 -0.48 4.04 12.70
C GLY A 158 0.89 3.50 13.12
N GLU A 159 1.17 3.50 14.43
CA GLU A 159 2.50 3.13 14.96
C GLU A 159 2.94 1.73 14.54
N ARG A 160 2.02 0.76 14.47
CA ARG A 160 2.35 -0.61 14.02
C ARG A 160 2.92 -0.65 12.61
N ALA A 161 2.40 0.17 11.70
CA ALA A 161 2.94 0.27 10.35
C ALA A 161 4.26 1.05 10.32
N ILE A 162 4.40 2.07 11.17
CA ILE A 162 5.65 2.84 11.30
C ILE A 162 6.77 1.94 11.83
N GLU A 163 6.50 1.10 12.82
CA GLU A 163 7.42 0.09 13.35
C GLU A 163 7.86 -0.89 12.27
N ASP A 164 6.92 -1.51 11.54
CA ASP A 164 7.25 -2.42 10.43
C ASP A 164 8.16 -1.78 9.38
N ILE A 165 7.94 -0.50 9.07
CA ILE A 165 8.78 0.23 8.12
C ILE A 165 10.18 0.49 8.71
N ARG A 166 10.28 0.80 10.01
CA ARG A 166 11.56 1.02 10.70
C ARG A 166 12.37 -0.27 10.88
N GLU A 167 11.72 -1.42 10.98
CA GLU A 167 12.40 -2.72 11.06
C GLU A 167 13.21 -3.03 9.80
N VAL A 168 12.86 -2.43 8.66
CA VAL A 168 13.66 -2.52 7.44
C VAL A 168 14.88 -1.58 7.56
N GLU A 169 16.07 -2.18 7.68
CA GLU A 169 17.34 -1.47 7.94
C GLU A 169 17.60 -0.28 7.00
N THR A 170 17.24 -0.41 5.73
CA THR A 170 17.50 0.62 4.70
C THR A 170 16.39 1.67 4.58
N ALA A 171 15.24 1.50 5.25
CA ALA A 171 14.05 2.31 5.01
C ALA A 171 14.27 3.80 5.25
N VAL A 172 14.82 4.17 6.40
CA VAL A 172 15.03 5.59 6.74
C VAL A 172 16.02 6.24 5.77
N ALA A 173 17.07 5.51 5.37
CA ALA A 173 18.07 6.00 4.42
C ALA A 173 17.47 6.18 3.01
N ALA A 174 16.75 5.18 2.50
CA ALA A 174 16.11 5.21 1.19
C ALA A 174 15.05 6.31 1.08
N VAL A 175 14.21 6.47 2.11
CA VAL A 175 13.19 7.53 2.16
C VAL A 175 13.83 8.92 2.26
N ARG A 176 14.92 9.07 3.03
CA ARG A 176 15.67 10.33 3.11
C ARG A 176 16.30 10.69 1.76
N GLU A 177 16.96 9.75 1.10
CA GLU A 177 17.54 9.97 -0.23
C GLU A 177 16.45 10.44 -1.21
N LEU A 178 15.30 9.76 -1.26
CA LEU A 178 14.22 10.16 -2.16
C LEU A 178 13.69 11.57 -1.85
N ALA A 179 13.61 11.96 -0.57
CA ALA A 179 13.17 13.28 -0.13
C ALA A 179 14.15 14.40 -0.54
N GLU A 180 15.45 14.11 -0.53
CA GLU A 180 16.53 15.05 -0.85
C GLU A 180 16.93 15.01 -2.34
N SER A 181 16.45 14.02 -3.08
CA SER A 181 16.80 13.77 -4.48
C SER A 181 16.38 14.92 -5.41
N THR A 182 17.36 15.46 -6.14
CA THR A 182 17.14 16.54 -7.12
C THR A 182 16.59 16.03 -8.46
N SER A 183 16.70 14.73 -8.73
CA SER A 183 16.23 14.09 -9.97
C SER A 183 14.83 13.48 -9.86
N SER A 184 14.28 13.36 -8.65
CA SER A 184 12.93 12.84 -8.42
C SER A 184 11.83 13.89 -8.69
N SER A 185 10.58 13.44 -8.80
CA SER A 185 9.45 14.36 -8.95
C SER A 185 9.21 15.14 -7.64
N GLN A 186 8.66 16.35 -7.72
CA GLN A 186 8.28 17.10 -6.51
C GLN A 186 7.27 16.33 -5.66
N ARG A 187 6.36 15.57 -6.30
CA ARG A 187 5.38 14.75 -5.61
C ARG A 187 6.03 13.59 -4.85
N ALA A 188 7.05 12.95 -5.42
CA ALA A 188 7.83 11.92 -4.75
C ALA A 188 8.55 12.48 -3.53
N ARG A 189 9.24 13.62 -3.67
CA ARG A 189 9.91 14.29 -2.54
C ARG A 189 8.95 14.64 -1.42
N THR A 190 7.80 15.23 -1.74
CA THR A 190 6.81 15.63 -0.72
C THR A 190 6.28 14.43 0.06
N LYS A 191 5.97 13.32 -0.61
CA LYS A 191 5.54 12.08 0.05
C LYS A 191 6.64 11.49 0.93
N ALA A 192 7.87 11.44 0.42
CA ALA A 192 9.02 10.92 1.15
C ALA A 192 9.33 11.78 2.39
N ALA A 193 9.27 13.11 2.28
CA ALA A 193 9.46 14.02 3.42
C ALA A 193 8.37 13.85 4.49
N ALA A 194 7.11 13.67 4.09
CA ALA A 194 6.02 13.40 5.02
C ALA A 194 6.22 12.07 5.75
N LEU A 195 6.57 11.00 5.02
CA LEU A 195 6.88 9.70 5.59
C LEU A 195 8.09 9.78 6.54
N LEU A 196 9.16 10.46 6.14
CA LEU A 196 10.35 10.65 6.99
C LEU A 196 9.99 11.35 8.32
N GLY A 197 9.08 12.31 8.29
CA GLY A 197 8.56 12.98 9.49
C GLY A 197 7.79 12.05 10.44
N LEU A 198 7.20 10.96 9.93
CA LEU A 198 6.61 9.90 10.75
C LEU A 198 7.70 8.96 11.28
N LEU A 199 8.62 8.53 10.41
CA LEU A 199 9.69 7.59 10.76
C LEU A 199 10.71 8.15 11.75
N VAL A 200 10.95 9.46 11.77
CA VAL A 200 11.93 10.11 12.67
C VAL A 200 11.28 10.68 13.93
N ARG A 201 9.94 10.75 14.00
CA ARG A 201 9.25 11.15 15.24
C ARG A 201 9.51 10.09 16.32
N ARG A 202 10.35 10.46 17.30
CA ARG A 202 10.67 9.64 18.48
C ARG A 202 9.38 9.27 19.23
N PRO A 203 9.26 8.07 19.83
CA PRO A 203 8.19 7.73 20.79
C PRO A 203 8.34 8.56 22.09
N GLN A 204 8.19 9.88 22.01
CA GLN A 204 8.25 10.79 23.16
C GLN A 204 7.08 10.61 24.12
N GLN A 205 6.02 9.90 23.71
CA GLN A 205 4.90 9.63 24.60
C GLN A 205 5.22 8.56 25.64
N LEU A 206 6.11 7.60 25.36
CA LEU A 206 6.49 6.59 26.34
C LEU A 206 7.48 7.15 27.38
N GLU A 207 8.44 7.98 26.98
CA GLU A 207 9.37 8.63 27.93
C GLU A 207 8.67 9.69 28.80
N GLU A 208 7.71 10.46 28.26
CA GLU A 208 6.94 11.42 29.07
C GLU A 208 5.93 10.75 30.00
N GLU A 209 5.29 9.65 29.59
CA GLU A 209 4.37 8.91 30.45
C GLU A 209 5.10 8.15 31.56
N ASP A 210 6.29 7.61 31.27
CA ASP A 210 7.13 6.92 32.26
C ASP A 210 7.80 7.93 33.22
N TRP A 211 8.23 9.10 32.72
CA TRP A 211 8.63 10.25 33.55
C TRP A 211 7.47 10.72 34.46
N ARG A 212 6.28 10.97 33.90
CA ARG A 212 5.09 11.39 34.69
C ARG A 212 4.57 10.30 35.62
N ALA A 213 4.79 9.02 35.32
CA ALA A 213 4.50 7.91 36.21
C ALA A 213 5.51 7.88 37.38
N SER A 214 6.80 8.12 37.11
CA SER A 214 7.84 8.22 38.13
C SER A 214 7.64 9.40 39.09
N GLU A 215 7.20 10.57 38.60
CA GLU A 215 6.86 11.74 39.44
C GLU A 215 5.61 11.53 40.31
N ARG A 216 4.66 10.69 39.90
CA ARG A 216 3.47 10.37 40.71
C ARG A 216 3.77 9.38 41.85
N VAL A 217 4.79 8.55 41.70
CA VAL A 217 5.26 7.63 42.76
C VAL A 217 6.15 8.36 43.78
N ALA A 218 6.92 9.35 43.32
CA ALA A 218 7.69 10.25 44.17
C ALA A 218 6.78 11.36 44.73
N GLY A 219 5.93 11.02 45.72
CA GLY A 219 5.11 12.02 46.43
C GLY A 219 5.94 13.20 46.96
N PRO A 220 5.33 14.39 47.16
CA PRO A 220 6.07 15.62 47.47
C PRO A 220 6.92 15.44 48.74
N PRO A 221 8.14 16.01 48.79
CA PRO A 221 8.99 15.90 49.96
C PRO A 221 8.25 16.48 51.16
N ALA A 222 8.18 15.68 52.23
CA ALA A 222 7.57 16.09 53.49
C ALA A 222 8.20 17.40 53.94
N ALA A 223 7.40 18.47 53.96
CA ALA A 223 7.82 19.76 54.45
C ALA A 223 8.38 19.57 55.87
N ALA A 224 9.68 19.80 56.01
CA ALA A 224 10.35 19.79 57.29
C ALA A 224 9.73 20.90 58.14
N ALA A 225 8.92 20.51 59.11
CA ALA A 225 8.52 21.36 60.21
C ALA A 225 9.80 21.73 60.99
N ALA A 226 10.15 23.01 60.93
CA ALA A 226 11.17 23.59 61.80
C ALA A 226 10.68 24.98 62.26
N PHE A 227 10.23 24.99 63.52
CA PHE A 227 10.05 26.10 64.47
C PHE A 227 9.06 27.23 64.14
#